data_AF-A0A2J7QST4-F1
#
_entry.id   AF-A0A2J7QST4-F1
#
_cell.length_a   1.000
_cell.length_b   1.000
_cell.length_c   1.000
_cell.angle_alpha   90.00
_cell.angle_beta   90.00
_cell.angle_gamma   90.00
#
_symmetry.space_group_name_H-M   'P 1'
#
loop_
_entity.id
_entity.type
_entity.pdbx_description
1 polymer ?
#
loop_
_entity_poly.entity_id
_entity_poly.type
_entity_poly.pdbx_seq_one_letter_code
_entity_poly.pdbx_strand_id
1 'polypeptide(L)'
;MEFCDSMLEMMEDETFISRSIFSDEETFHLSGTVNRHNVRIWGREHPHETVEHERDSPKVNVFCAVSQDKVYGPFFFEGNTVTGQTYLDMLQNWLFTSLQADSHDFIFQQDGAPPHWHLMVRAFLNEKVPQRWIGRKGAKDFALCAWPVRSPDLTMCDFFLWGYVKDHVYVPPLPTNLDDFKHRITTAINSVHRDMLIRAWEEFSYCTEVAHAVDGGHIEHL
;
A
#
# COMPACT_ATOMS: atom_id res chain seq x y z
N MET A 1 -19.37 -1.06 7.86
CA MET A 1 -20.65 -0.91 7.16
C MET A 1 -20.50 0.00 5.96
N GLU A 2 -20.64 1.34 6.05
CA GLU A 2 -20.67 2.23 4.85
C GLU A 2 -19.54 2.03 3.83
N PHE A 3 -18.31 1.76 4.28
CA PHE A 3 -17.18 1.49 3.37
C PHE A 3 -17.30 0.15 2.63
N CYS A 4 -17.62 -0.94 3.32
CA CYS A 4 -17.75 -2.26 2.69
C CYS A 4 -18.91 -2.25 1.70
N ASP A 5 -20.02 -1.60 2.06
CA ASP A 5 -21.18 -1.44 1.17
C ASP A 5 -20.77 -0.67 -0.09
N SER A 6 -20.11 0.48 0.07
CA SER A 6 -19.63 1.29 -1.05
C SER A 6 -18.60 0.54 -1.91
N MET A 7 -17.72 -0.24 -1.29
CA MET A 7 -16.71 -1.01 -2.00
C MET A 7 -17.35 -2.15 -2.81
N LEU A 8 -18.32 -2.87 -2.23
CA LEU A 8 -19.06 -3.90 -2.94
C LEU A 8 -19.85 -3.32 -4.11
N GLU A 9 -20.55 -2.20 -3.93
CA GLU A 9 -21.25 -1.50 -5.01
C GLU A 9 -20.29 -1.10 -6.15
N MET A 10 -19.09 -0.60 -5.81
CA MET A 10 -18.07 -0.31 -6.82
C MET A 10 -17.56 -1.57 -7.52
N MET A 11 -17.43 -2.68 -6.80
CA MET A 11 -16.98 -3.96 -7.34
C MET A 11 -18.02 -4.67 -8.21
N GLU A 12 -19.30 -4.25 -8.21
CA GLU A 12 -20.28 -4.69 -9.21
C GLU A 12 -19.90 -4.23 -10.63
N ASP A 13 -19.15 -3.14 -10.77
CA ASP A 13 -18.49 -2.78 -12.02
C ASP A 13 -17.30 -3.72 -12.25
N GLU A 14 -17.43 -4.64 -13.21
CA GLU A 14 -16.37 -5.59 -13.59
C GLU A 14 -15.04 -4.90 -13.98
N THR A 15 -15.06 -3.61 -14.30
CA THR A 15 -13.86 -2.83 -14.63
C THR A 15 -13.17 -2.23 -13.40
N PHE A 16 -13.82 -2.17 -12.23
CA PHE A 16 -13.32 -1.49 -11.04
C PHE A 16 -11.94 -1.99 -10.61
N ILE A 17 -11.77 -3.31 -10.50
CA ILE A 17 -10.49 -3.92 -10.10
C ILE A 17 -9.40 -3.59 -11.12
N SER A 18 -9.69 -3.74 -12.41
CA SER A 18 -8.70 -3.48 -13.48
C SER A 18 -8.25 -2.00 -13.53
N ARG A 19 -9.08 -1.09 -13.04
CA ARG A 19 -8.80 0.36 -12.98
C ARG A 19 -8.22 0.78 -11.64
N SER A 20 -8.26 -0.07 -10.62
CA SER A 20 -7.87 0.31 -9.25
C SER A 20 -6.37 0.24 -9.05
N ILE A 21 -5.84 1.26 -8.36
CA ILE A 21 -4.44 1.41 -8.01
C ILE A 21 -4.36 1.60 -6.50
N PHE A 22 -3.95 0.55 -5.77
CA PHE A 22 -3.82 0.61 -4.32
C PHE A 22 -2.39 1.01 -3.95
N SER A 23 -2.21 1.84 -2.94
CA SER A 23 -0.88 2.34 -2.61
C SER A 23 -0.65 2.52 -1.12
N ASP A 24 0.61 2.45 -0.73
CA ASP A 24 1.03 2.57 0.66
C ASP A 24 2.54 2.85 0.78
N GLU A 25 2.96 3.24 1.99
CA GLU A 25 4.35 3.38 2.41
C GLU A 25 4.76 2.39 3.49
N GLU A 26 5.94 1.79 3.34
CA GLU A 26 6.57 0.97 4.37
C GLU A 26 7.97 1.47 4.73
N THR A 27 8.31 1.39 6.01
CA THR A 27 9.65 1.71 6.52
C THR A 27 10.45 0.43 6.72
N PHE A 28 11.52 0.26 5.96
CA PHE A 28 12.44 -0.86 6.08
C PHE A 28 13.67 -0.46 6.89
N HIS A 29 14.03 -1.26 7.90
CA HIS A 29 15.21 -1.08 8.73
C HIS A 29 16.33 -2.03 8.32
N LEU A 30 17.56 -1.53 8.17
CA LEU A 30 18.72 -2.33 7.76
C LEU A 30 19.05 -3.43 8.77
N SER A 31 18.77 -3.20 10.06
CA SER A 31 18.98 -4.17 11.15
C SER A 31 18.09 -5.41 11.07
N GLY A 32 17.08 -5.43 10.20
CA GLY A 32 16.13 -6.53 10.13
C GLY A 32 15.10 -6.57 11.26
N THR A 33 15.01 -5.50 12.06
CA THR A 33 13.98 -5.39 13.10
C THR A 33 12.61 -5.21 12.43
N VAL A 34 11.89 -6.32 12.21
CA VAL A 34 10.54 -6.30 11.67
C VAL A 34 9.56 -5.89 12.77
N ASN A 35 8.82 -4.80 12.54
CA ASN A 35 7.72 -4.43 13.43
C ASN A 35 6.59 -5.45 13.24
N ARG A 36 6.43 -6.35 14.21
CA ARG A 36 5.51 -7.52 14.13
C ARG A 36 4.01 -7.17 14.04
N HIS A 37 3.64 -5.90 14.13
CA HIS A 37 2.23 -5.50 14.14
C HIS A 37 1.54 -5.60 12.77
N ASN A 38 2.28 -5.71 11.65
CA ASN A 38 1.69 -5.79 10.30
C ASN A 38 2.05 -7.09 9.54
N VAL A 39 2.42 -8.18 10.22
CA VAL A 39 2.74 -9.46 9.56
C VAL A 39 1.56 -10.41 9.67
N ARG A 40 0.65 -10.34 8.69
CA ARG A 40 -0.37 -11.39 8.49
C ARG A 40 0.19 -12.50 7.59
N ILE A 41 1.00 -13.32 8.25
CA ILE A 41 1.45 -14.70 7.99
C ILE A 41 1.07 -15.32 6.62
N TRP A 42 2.07 -15.52 5.77
CA TRP A 42 2.19 -16.72 4.89
C TRP A 42 3.43 -17.58 5.21
N GLY A 43 4.14 -17.28 6.31
CA GLY A 43 5.25 -18.08 6.82
C GLY A 43 4.76 -19.26 7.65
N ARG A 44 5.31 -20.46 7.41
CA ARG A 44 4.93 -21.71 8.11
C ARG A 44 5.39 -21.79 9.58
N GLU A 45 6.15 -20.82 10.08
CA GLU A 45 6.75 -20.90 11.42
C GLU A 45 6.54 -19.61 12.21
N HIS A 46 6.06 -19.77 13.45
CA HIS A 46 5.97 -18.73 14.46
C HIS A 46 7.37 -18.48 15.06
N PRO A 47 8.02 -17.31 14.87
CA PRO A 47 9.28 -17.03 15.53
C PRO A 47 9.00 -16.43 16.91
N HIS A 48 9.23 -17.19 17.98
CA HIS A 48 9.24 -16.69 19.36
C HIS A 48 10.59 -16.01 19.71
N GLU A 49 11.01 -15.02 18.91
CA GLU A 49 12.21 -14.23 19.21
C GLU A 49 11.85 -12.78 19.51
N THR A 50 12.29 -12.29 20.67
CA THR A 50 12.19 -10.88 21.05
C THR A 50 13.41 -10.18 20.43
N VAL A 51 13.21 -9.42 19.35
CA VAL A 51 14.30 -8.64 18.72
C VAL A 51 14.38 -7.28 19.41
N GLU A 52 15.55 -6.92 19.94
CA GLU A 52 15.80 -5.60 20.50
C GLU A 52 15.66 -4.52 19.40
N HIS A 53 14.85 -3.51 19.67
CA HIS A 53 14.61 -2.40 18.75
C HIS A 53 15.79 -1.42 18.81
N GLU A 54 16.69 -1.49 17.84
CA GLU A 54 17.79 -0.54 17.70
C GLU A 54 17.24 0.83 17.25
N ARG A 55 17.30 1.81 18.15
CA ARG A 55 16.59 3.10 18.06
C ARG A 55 17.06 4.00 16.90
N ASP A 56 18.22 3.72 16.31
CA ASP A 56 18.89 4.54 15.27
C ASP A 56 19.38 3.71 14.07
N SER A 57 18.80 2.53 13.83
CA SER A 57 19.18 1.72 12.66
C SER A 57 18.92 2.49 11.35
N PRO A 58 19.87 2.46 10.38
CA PRO A 58 19.64 3.02 9.06
C PRO A 58 18.37 2.45 8.44
N LYS A 59 17.53 3.33 7.88
CA LYS A 59 16.23 2.95 7.34
C LYS A 59 15.94 3.60 6.00
N VAL A 60 15.01 3.02 5.26
CA VAL A 60 14.47 3.59 4.03
C VAL A 60 12.94 3.62 4.10
N ASN A 61 12.36 4.74 3.71
CA ASN A 61 10.91 4.85 3.50
C ASN A 61 10.63 4.56 2.03
N VAL A 62 9.78 3.57 1.77
CA VAL A 62 9.49 3.05 0.44
C VAL A 62 8.02 3.25 0.15
N PHE A 63 7.70 3.78 -1.03
CA PHE A 63 6.33 3.81 -1.55
C PHE A 63 6.19 2.82 -2.70
N CYS A 64 5.05 2.15 -2.76
CA CYS A 64 4.62 1.37 -3.92
C CYS A 64 3.14 1.61 -4.19
N ALA A 65 2.76 1.45 -5.46
CA ALA A 65 1.37 1.31 -5.85
C ALA A 65 1.18 0.02 -6.65
N VAL A 66 0.03 -0.62 -6.55
CA VAL A 66 -0.24 -1.95 -7.08
C VAL A 66 -1.52 -1.89 -7.91
N SER A 67 -1.42 -2.30 -9.18
CA SER A 67 -2.57 -2.58 -10.04
C SER A 67 -2.80 -4.08 -10.17
N GLN A 68 -3.76 -4.49 -10.98
CA GLN A 68 -3.94 -5.91 -11.31
C GLN A 68 -2.80 -6.48 -12.16
N ASP A 69 -2.08 -5.63 -12.90
CA ASP A 69 -1.09 -6.06 -13.87
C ASP A 69 0.36 -5.95 -13.39
N LYS A 70 0.66 -4.96 -12.54
CA LYS A 70 2.02 -4.70 -12.08
C LYS A 70 2.09 -3.89 -10.77
N VAL A 71 3.28 -3.84 -10.20
CA VAL A 71 3.64 -2.91 -9.12
C VAL A 71 4.36 -1.70 -9.73
N TYR A 72 3.92 -0.51 -9.36
CA TYR A 72 4.61 0.76 -9.55
C TYR A 72 5.50 1.00 -8.33
N GLY A 73 6.81 0.86 -8.50
CA GLY A 73 7.75 1.04 -7.40
C GLY A 73 9.00 0.19 -7.57
N PRO A 74 9.90 0.23 -6.57
CA PRO A 74 9.84 1.11 -5.41
C PRO A 74 10.13 2.57 -5.74
N PHE A 75 9.48 3.50 -5.04
CA PHE A 75 9.99 4.86 -4.87
C PHE A 75 10.62 4.99 -3.49
N PHE A 76 11.86 5.47 -3.41
CA PHE A 76 12.55 5.69 -2.15
C PHE A 76 12.49 7.17 -1.78
N PHE A 77 11.86 7.51 -0.66
CA PHE A 77 11.88 8.88 -0.17
C PHE A 77 13.26 9.27 0.34
N GLU A 78 13.63 10.52 0.10
CA GLU A 78 14.80 11.13 0.73
C GLU A 78 14.46 11.59 2.16
N GLY A 79 15.30 11.22 3.12
CA GLY A 79 15.12 11.59 4.53
C GLY A 79 14.28 10.61 5.36
N ASN A 80 14.16 10.92 6.65
CA ASN A 80 13.63 9.98 7.65
C ASN A 80 12.10 10.01 7.80
N THR A 81 11.42 11.01 7.23
CA THR A 81 9.99 11.26 7.44
C THR A 81 9.31 11.67 6.13
N VAL A 82 8.22 10.98 5.79
CA VAL A 82 7.34 11.37 4.69
C VAL A 82 6.44 12.51 5.17
N THR A 83 6.50 13.65 4.50
CA THR A 83 5.65 14.82 4.74
C THR A 83 4.61 14.96 3.64
N GLY A 84 3.58 15.78 3.86
CA GLY A 84 2.60 16.07 2.81
C GLY A 84 3.21 16.71 1.55
N GLN A 85 4.30 17.46 1.67
CA GLN A 85 4.99 18.05 0.51
C GLN A 85 5.80 17.00 -0.26
N THR A 86 6.62 16.21 0.44
CA THR A 86 7.41 15.15 -0.22
C THR A 86 6.53 14.08 -0.86
N TYR A 87 5.39 13.78 -0.23
CA TYR A 87 4.38 12.88 -0.80
C TYR A 87 3.75 13.49 -2.06
N LEU A 88 3.35 14.77 -2.03
CA LEU A 88 2.84 15.46 -3.20
C LEU A 88 3.85 15.49 -4.35
N ASP A 89 5.12 15.76 -4.07
CA ASP A 89 6.18 15.81 -5.08
C ASP A 89 6.37 14.43 -5.72
N MET A 90 6.30 13.35 -4.94
CA MET A 90 6.32 11.97 -5.44
C MET A 90 5.10 11.68 -6.33
N LEU A 91 3.89 12.05 -5.89
CA LEU A 91 2.67 11.88 -6.69
C LEU A 91 2.77 12.59 -8.04
N GLN A 92 3.17 13.87 -8.03
CA GLN A 92 3.21 14.72 -9.21
C GLN A 92 4.28 14.31 -10.22
N ASN A 93 5.49 14.06 -9.74
CA ASN A 93 6.65 13.93 -10.61
C ASN A 93 6.94 12.48 -10.99
N TRP A 94 6.50 11.51 -10.19
CA TRP A 94 6.82 10.11 -10.38
C TRP A 94 5.58 9.23 -10.60
N LEU A 95 4.66 9.16 -9.64
CA LEU A 95 3.56 8.18 -9.70
C LEU A 95 2.57 8.52 -10.81
N PHE A 96 1.99 9.73 -10.83
CA PHE A 96 0.95 10.07 -11.79
C PHE A 96 1.49 10.15 -13.22
N THR A 97 2.76 10.53 -13.40
CA THR A 97 3.46 10.42 -14.69
C THR A 97 3.47 8.97 -15.18
N SER A 98 3.81 8.03 -14.30
CA SER A 98 3.88 6.60 -14.63
C SER A 98 2.49 6.01 -14.90
N LEU A 99 1.51 6.34 -14.06
CA LEU A 99 0.12 5.89 -14.23
C LEU A 99 -0.46 6.39 -15.55
N GLN A 100 -0.32 7.68 -15.85
CA GLN A 100 -0.84 8.29 -17.07
C GLN A 100 -0.16 7.79 -18.35
N ALA A 101 1.08 7.30 -18.25
CA ALA A 101 1.74 6.65 -19.37
C ALA A 101 1.10 5.30 -19.73
N ASP A 102 0.50 4.59 -18.76
CA ASP A 102 -0.21 3.34 -19.01
C ASP A 102 -1.70 3.56 -19.30
N SER A 103 -2.38 4.41 -18.53
CA SER A 103 -3.80 4.71 -18.67
C SER A 103 -4.16 6.06 -18.03
N HIS A 104 -5.09 6.79 -18.64
CA HIS A 104 -5.72 7.96 -18.01
C HIS A 104 -6.92 7.59 -17.14
N ASP A 105 -7.44 6.38 -17.32
CA ASP A 105 -8.61 5.87 -16.64
C ASP A 105 -8.20 4.88 -15.55
N PHE A 106 -7.95 5.43 -14.36
CA PHE A 106 -7.64 4.68 -13.16
C PHE A 106 -8.32 5.32 -11.95
N ILE A 107 -8.48 4.52 -10.89
CA ILE A 107 -8.98 4.92 -9.58
C ILE A 107 -7.83 4.79 -8.58
N PHE A 108 -7.39 5.90 -8.01
CA PHE A 108 -6.25 5.93 -7.09
C PHE A 108 -6.70 5.80 -5.63
N GLN A 109 -6.18 4.79 -4.91
CA GLN A 109 -6.43 4.60 -3.49
C GLN A 109 -5.21 4.98 -2.65
N GLN A 110 -5.44 5.71 -1.56
CA GLN A 110 -4.48 6.00 -0.50
C GLN A 110 -5.17 5.89 0.87
N ASP A 111 -4.40 5.61 1.92
CA ASP A 111 -4.94 5.42 3.27
C ASP A 111 -5.25 6.77 4.00
N GLY A 112 -5.44 6.70 5.32
CA GLY A 112 -5.73 7.85 6.16
C GLY A 112 -4.51 8.59 6.74
N ALA A 113 -3.28 8.27 6.35
CA ALA A 113 -2.06 8.79 6.96
C ALA A 113 -1.98 10.34 6.90
N PRO A 114 -1.29 10.99 7.86
CA PRO A 114 -1.21 12.44 7.90
C PRO A 114 -0.72 13.13 6.61
N PRO A 115 0.30 12.60 5.88
CA PRO A 115 0.70 13.17 4.59
C PRO A 115 -0.42 13.17 3.55
N HIS A 116 -1.26 12.14 3.52
CA HIS A 116 -2.34 11.96 2.53
C HIS A 116 -3.49 12.95 2.75
N TRP A 117 -3.67 13.41 4.00
CA TRP A 117 -4.68 14.40 4.36
C TRP A 117 -4.25 15.85 4.08
N HIS A 118 -2.99 16.08 3.69
CA HIS A 118 -2.47 17.40 3.41
C HIS A 118 -3.31 18.14 2.35
N LEU A 119 -3.55 19.43 2.56
CA LEU A 119 -4.48 20.22 1.72
C LEU A 119 -4.08 20.19 0.25
N MET A 120 -2.79 20.32 -0.05
CA MET A 120 -2.30 20.35 -1.42
C MET A 120 -2.38 18.97 -2.10
N VAL A 121 -2.25 17.88 -1.34
CA VAL A 121 -2.41 16.51 -1.85
C VAL A 121 -3.85 16.30 -2.29
N ARG A 122 -4.83 16.64 -1.44
CA ARG A 122 -6.25 16.51 -1.79
C ARG A 122 -6.66 17.44 -2.92
N ALA A 123 -6.15 18.68 -2.94
CA ALA A 123 -6.40 19.60 -4.05
C ALA A 123 -5.90 19.03 -5.37
N PHE A 124 -4.70 18.45 -5.38
CA PHE A 124 -4.13 17.78 -6.55
C PHE A 124 -4.98 16.59 -7.01
N LEU A 125 -5.41 15.72 -6.09
CA LEU A 125 -6.26 14.56 -6.44
C LEU A 125 -7.63 14.99 -6.98
N ASN A 126 -8.26 16.00 -6.36
CA ASN A 126 -9.51 16.58 -6.86
C ASN A 126 -9.37 17.19 -8.25
N GLU A 127 -8.19 17.71 -8.62
CA GLU A 127 -7.93 18.25 -9.95
C GLU A 127 -7.64 17.15 -10.98
N LYS A 128 -6.75 16.20 -10.64
CA LYS A 128 -6.25 15.21 -11.61
C LYS A 128 -7.17 14.02 -11.83
N VAL A 129 -7.84 13.56 -10.78
CA VAL A 129 -8.67 12.36 -10.80
C VAL A 129 -9.98 12.58 -10.04
N PRO A 130 -10.76 13.64 -10.37
CA PRO A 130 -12.04 13.90 -9.70
C PRO A 130 -12.96 12.68 -9.80
N GLN A 131 -13.58 12.31 -8.70
CA GLN A 131 -14.44 11.12 -8.55
C GLN A 131 -13.74 9.81 -8.92
N ARG A 132 -12.40 9.79 -8.90
CA ARG A 132 -11.56 8.61 -9.19
C ARG A 132 -10.39 8.52 -8.21
N TRP A 133 -10.60 8.95 -6.97
CA TRP A 133 -9.68 8.65 -5.89
C TRP A 133 -10.43 8.25 -4.62
N ILE A 134 -9.83 7.33 -3.87
CA ILE A 134 -10.34 6.79 -2.61
C ILE A 134 -9.32 7.17 -1.53
N GLY A 135 -9.81 7.68 -0.42
CA GLY A 135 -8.96 8.07 0.70
C GLY A 135 -9.74 8.79 1.77
N ARG A 136 -9.03 9.32 2.76
CA ARG A 136 -9.68 10.22 3.72
C ARG A 136 -10.22 11.44 2.97
N LYS A 137 -11.53 11.74 3.14
CA LYS A 137 -12.22 12.85 2.46
C LYS A 137 -12.94 13.79 3.42
N GLY A 138 -13.08 15.05 3.02
CA GLY A 138 -13.91 16.06 3.65
C GLY A 138 -15.07 16.47 2.74
N ALA A 139 -15.99 17.31 3.23
CA ALA A 139 -17.21 17.68 2.51
C ALA A 139 -16.99 18.39 1.16
N LYS A 140 -15.79 18.94 0.92
CA LYS A 140 -15.43 19.65 -0.32
C LYS A 140 -14.58 18.80 -1.27
N ASP A 141 -14.25 17.58 -0.89
CA ASP A 141 -13.42 16.70 -1.69
C ASP A 141 -14.26 15.93 -2.69
N PHE A 142 -13.71 15.74 -3.90
CA PHE A 142 -14.31 14.96 -4.97
C PHE A 142 -13.77 13.52 -4.97
N ALA A 143 -13.62 12.93 -3.79
CA ALA A 143 -13.26 11.52 -3.65
C ALA A 143 -14.45 10.64 -4.03
N LEU A 144 -14.17 9.55 -4.74
CA LEU A 144 -15.13 8.52 -5.11
C LEU A 144 -15.72 7.86 -3.86
N CYS A 145 -14.86 7.44 -2.95
CA CYS A 145 -15.24 6.79 -1.69
C CYS A 145 -14.33 7.25 -0.55
N ALA A 146 -14.83 7.23 0.68
CA ALA A 146 -14.01 7.48 1.86
C ALA A 146 -13.30 6.19 2.30
N TRP A 147 -11.99 6.24 2.50
CA TRP A 147 -11.27 5.13 3.14
C TRP A 147 -11.60 5.09 4.64
N PRO A 148 -11.87 3.91 5.23
CA PRO A 148 -12.29 3.78 6.62
C PRO A 148 -11.15 4.14 7.58
N VAL A 149 -11.52 4.73 8.71
CA VAL A 149 -10.58 5.15 9.75
C VAL A 149 -10.07 3.91 10.49
N ARG A 150 -8.74 3.81 10.67
CA ARG A 150 -8.06 2.67 11.33
C ARG A 150 -8.25 1.34 10.59
N SER A 151 -8.24 1.38 9.27
CA SER A 151 -8.07 0.18 8.46
C SER A 151 -6.87 0.33 7.51
N PRO A 152 -5.66 0.60 8.05
CA PRO A 152 -4.44 0.54 7.24
C PRO A 152 -4.30 -0.86 6.63
N ASP A 153 -4.60 -1.91 7.42
CA ASP A 153 -4.48 -3.33 7.05
C ASP A 153 -5.35 -3.82 5.86
N LEU A 154 -6.16 -2.94 5.25
CA LEU A 154 -6.98 -3.29 4.08
C LEU A 154 -6.34 -2.90 2.75
N THR A 155 -5.13 -2.33 2.74
CA THR A 155 -4.41 -2.12 1.49
C THR A 155 -3.79 -3.44 1.01
N MET A 156 -3.79 -3.69 -0.30
CA MET A 156 -3.03 -4.80 -0.89
C MET A 156 -1.54 -4.73 -0.60
N CYS A 157 -1.03 -3.52 -0.35
CA CYS A 157 0.35 -3.34 0.04
C CYS A 157 0.63 -4.00 1.39
N ASP A 158 -0.23 -3.78 2.39
CA ASP A 158 -0.09 -4.33 3.74
C ASP A 158 -0.25 -5.84 3.81
N PHE A 159 -1.34 -6.41 3.28
CA PHE A 159 -1.61 -7.84 3.46
C PHE A 159 -0.79 -8.74 2.52
N PHE A 160 -0.25 -8.20 1.42
CA PHE A 160 0.48 -8.97 0.42
C PHE A 160 1.90 -8.44 0.16
N LEU A 161 2.03 -7.22 -0.39
CA LEU A 161 3.29 -6.75 -0.97
C LEU A 161 4.40 -6.67 0.08
N TRP A 162 4.15 -6.03 1.22
CA TRP A 162 5.18 -5.79 2.23
C TRP A 162 5.63 -7.07 2.93
N GLY A 163 4.71 -8.01 3.18
CA GLY A 163 5.06 -9.35 3.65
C GLY A 163 6.01 -10.05 2.68
N TYR A 164 5.62 -10.10 1.40
CA TYR A 164 6.44 -10.70 0.34
C TYR A 164 7.82 -10.06 0.22
N VAL A 165 7.90 -8.73 0.22
CA VAL A 165 9.17 -8.00 0.10
C VAL A 165 10.06 -8.27 1.33
N LYS A 166 9.51 -8.25 2.55
CA LYS A 166 10.25 -8.55 3.78
C LYS A 166 10.86 -9.96 3.74
N ASP A 167 10.12 -10.95 3.27
CA ASP A 167 10.59 -12.35 3.15
C ASP A 167 11.77 -12.51 2.18
N HIS A 168 11.91 -11.63 1.18
CA HIS A 168 13.01 -11.68 0.22
C HIS A 168 14.19 -10.80 0.61
N VAL A 169 13.92 -9.67 1.26
CA VAL A 169 14.93 -8.67 1.60
C VAL A 169 15.80 -9.14 2.79
N TYR A 170 15.19 -9.79 3.78
CA TYR A 170 15.85 -10.21 5.01
C TYR A 170 16.38 -11.65 4.98
N VAL A 171 16.67 -12.17 3.78
CA VAL A 171 17.33 -13.47 3.60
C VAL A 171 18.84 -13.33 3.86
N PRO A 172 19.44 -14.17 4.74
CA PRO A 172 20.88 -14.16 4.99
C PRO A 172 21.71 -14.44 3.71
N PRO A 173 22.89 -13.81 3.57
CA PRO A 173 23.48 -12.83 4.48
C PRO A 173 22.70 -11.51 4.47
N LEU A 174 22.52 -10.91 5.64
CA LEU A 174 21.77 -9.65 5.77
C LEU A 174 22.46 -8.50 5.00
N PRO A 175 21.68 -7.52 4.50
CA PRO A 175 22.22 -6.37 3.80
C PRO A 175 23.15 -5.56 4.72
N THR A 176 24.33 -5.20 4.21
CA THR A 176 25.37 -4.53 5.00
C THR A 176 25.35 -3.00 4.90
N ASN A 177 24.65 -2.45 3.93
CA ASN A 177 24.54 -1.01 3.69
C ASN A 177 23.23 -0.67 2.96
N LEU A 178 22.88 0.62 2.91
CA LEU A 178 21.62 1.08 2.33
C LEU A 178 21.52 0.86 0.80
N ASP A 179 22.63 0.84 0.07
CA ASP A 179 22.59 0.66 -1.39
C ASP A 179 22.26 -0.80 -1.74
N ASP A 180 22.93 -1.76 -1.09
CA ASP A 180 22.57 -3.18 -1.19
C ASP A 180 21.12 -3.41 -0.74
N PHE A 181 20.71 -2.72 0.32
CA PHE A 181 19.35 -2.84 0.84
C PHE A 181 18.28 -2.35 -0.15
N LYS A 182 18.48 -1.17 -0.74
CA LYS A 182 17.61 -0.65 -1.81
C LYS A 182 17.61 -1.57 -3.03
N HIS A 183 18.76 -2.15 -3.38
CA HIS A 183 18.87 -3.09 -4.49
C HIS A 183 18.06 -4.38 -4.23
N ARG A 184 18.12 -4.93 -3.02
CA ARG A 184 17.31 -6.09 -2.61
C ARG A 184 15.82 -5.79 -2.64
N ILE A 185 15.39 -4.65 -2.07
CA ILE A 185 13.98 -4.22 -2.10
C ILE A 185 13.49 -4.11 -3.55
N THR A 186 14.28 -3.46 -4.41
CA THR A 186 13.96 -3.31 -5.84
C THR A 186 13.87 -4.68 -6.53
N THR A 187 14.79 -5.59 -6.24
CA THR A 187 14.78 -6.95 -6.82
C THR A 187 13.56 -7.75 -6.37
N ALA A 188 13.19 -7.66 -5.09
CA ALA A 188 11.99 -8.31 -4.55
C ALA A 188 10.71 -7.76 -5.18
N ILE A 189 10.58 -6.43 -5.31
CA ILE A 189 9.40 -5.83 -5.95
C ILE A 189 9.32 -6.23 -7.43
N ASN A 190 10.44 -6.23 -8.14
CA ASN A 190 10.50 -6.64 -9.55
C ASN A 190 10.22 -8.14 -9.78
N SER A 191 10.31 -8.97 -8.74
CA SER A 191 9.97 -10.40 -8.84
C SER A 191 8.48 -10.68 -8.61
N VAL A 192 7.68 -9.67 -8.26
CA VAL A 192 6.22 -9.82 -8.14
C VAL A 192 5.62 -10.01 -9.53
N HIS A 193 5.06 -11.20 -9.75
CA HIS A 193 4.43 -11.57 -11.02
C HIS A 193 2.94 -11.23 -11.03
N ARG A 194 2.40 -11.00 -12.23
CA ARG A 194 0.97 -10.73 -12.46
C ARG A 194 0.03 -11.76 -11.81
N ASP A 195 0.37 -13.04 -11.86
CA ASP A 195 -0.45 -14.11 -11.25
C ASP A 195 -0.51 -14.03 -9.72
N MET A 196 0.48 -13.38 -9.08
CA MET A 196 0.43 -13.10 -7.65
C MET A 196 -0.52 -11.93 -7.37
N LEU A 197 -0.49 -10.90 -8.23
CA LEU A 197 -1.38 -9.74 -8.13
C LEU A 197 -2.84 -10.13 -8.35
N ILE A 198 -3.13 -10.96 -9.36
CA ILE A 198 -4.48 -11.49 -9.60
C ILE A 198 -5.01 -12.19 -8.34
N ARG A 199 -4.20 -13.06 -7.72
CA ARG A 199 -4.58 -13.73 -6.47
C ARG A 199 -4.78 -12.77 -5.30
N ALA A 200 -3.95 -11.73 -5.19
CA ALA A 200 -4.13 -10.70 -4.16
C ALA A 200 -5.44 -9.92 -4.34
N TRP A 201 -5.84 -9.62 -5.58
CA TRP A 201 -7.12 -8.97 -5.88
C TRP A 201 -8.33 -9.88 -5.64
N GLU A 202 -8.22 -11.18 -5.94
CA GLU A 202 -9.23 -12.18 -5.61
C GLU A 202 -9.43 -12.26 -4.08
N GLU A 203 -8.33 -12.28 -3.31
CA GLU A 203 -8.37 -12.27 -1.85
C GLU A 203 -8.98 -10.98 -1.29
N PHE A 204 -8.62 -9.81 -1.86
CA PHE A 204 -9.23 -8.54 -1.49
C PHE A 204 -10.75 -8.56 -1.70
N SER A 205 -11.19 -9.13 -2.82
CA SER A 205 -12.61 -9.25 -3.14
C SER A 205 -13.33 -10.12 -2.12
N TYR A 206 -12.76 -11.29 -1.84
CA TYR A 206 -13.27 -12.21 -0.82
C TYR A 206 -13.34 -11.57 0.57
N CYS A 207 -12.26 -10.89 1.00
CA CYS A 207 -12.20 -10.20 2.29
C CYS A 207 -13.27 -9.12 2.41
N THR A 208 -13.55 -8.38 1.33
CA THR A 208 -14.59 -7.34 1.31
C THR A 208 -15.99 -7.94 1.46
N GLU A 209 -16.28 -9.04 0.77
CA GLU A 209 -17.54 -9.78 0.89
C GLU A 209 -17.74 -10.35 2.30
N VAL A 210 -16.71 -10.97 2.88
CA VAL A 210 -16.76 -11.51 4.24
C VAL A 210 -16.95 -10.38 5.25
N ALA A 211 -16.20 -9.29 5.14
CA ALA A 211 -16.30 -8.14 6.05
C ALA A 211 -17.71 -7.52 6.05
N HIS A 212 -18.36 -7.48 4.89
CA HIS A 212 -19.75 -7.09 4.76
C HIS A 212 -20.69 -8.09 5.44
N ALA A 213 -20.51 -9.40 5.21
CA ALA A 213 -21.36 -10.45 5.79
C ALA A 213 -21.29 -10.51 7.33
N VAL A 214 -20.17 -10.10 7.94
CA VAL A 214 -19.96 -10.08 9.40
C VAL A 214 -20.18 -8.69 10.03
N ASP A 215 -20.82 -7.77 9.32
CA ASP A 215 -21.16 -6.42 9.78
C ASP A 215 -19.95 -5.56 10.22
N GLY A 216 -18.78 -5.76 9.59
CA GLY A 216 -17.55 -5.03 9.91
C GLY A 216 -16.83 -5.48 11.18
N GLY A 217 -17.14 -6.67 11.71
CA GLY A 217 -16.33 -7.32 12.73
C GLY A 217 -14.89 -7.55 12.27
N HIS A 218 -13.92 -7.50 13.21
CA HIS A 218 -12.54 -7.92 12.92
C HIS A 218 -12.54 -9.37 12.44
N ILE A 219 -12.12 -9.59 11.20
CA ILE A 219 -11.81 -10.93 10.72
C ILE A 219 -10.48 -11.30 11.36
N GLU A 220 -10.50 -12.02 12.47
CA GLU A 220 -9.40 -12.89 12.88
C GLU A 220 -9.66 -14.28 12.29
N HIS A 221 -8.65 -14.83 11.60
CA HIS A 221 -8.62 -16.15 10.94
C HIS A 221 -9.46 -16.37 9.66
N LEU A 222 -8.74 -16.49 8.54
CA LEU A 222 -8.74 -17.72 7.72
C LEU A 222 -7.29 -18.13 7.47
#